data_AF-A0A2G2M7W2-F1
#
_entry.id   AF-A0A2G2M7W2-F1
#
_cell.length_a   1.000
_cell.length_b   1.000
_cell.length_c   1.000
_cell.angle_alpha   90.00
_cell.angle_beta   90.00
_cell.angle_gamma   90.00
#
_symmetry.space_group_name_H-M   'P 1'
#
loop_
_entity.id
_entity.type
_entity.pdbx_description
1 polymer ?
#
loop_
_entity_poly.entity_id
_entity_poly.type
_entity_poly.pdbx_seq_one_letter_code
_entity_poly.pdbx_strand_id
1 'polypeptide(L)'
;MEELNEEIRAAISESGITKKEMLKKLNDATGVNDYYVPEYLFKQQNIKIAVVGAVSKVGTTTAAITLCNYLASIGGSVCYVEANESGHIGMIANANKEMKVKDDFIIYKGVKYLTLSSQSEDEYDFIIYDTAEIKTKTINAIKANFDEIVLCATTKPYEIDFYKRALDLLGETKVHTLFSFADEVIKKKLKKQYGELFFSEYSPDLFDDRKNIDVWNKILEKYISKNTL
;
A
#
# COMPACT_ATOMS: atom_id res chain seq x y z
N MET A 1 44.37 8.98 18.47
CA MET A 1 45.33 8.10 17.75
C MET A 1 44.94 6.64 17.87
N GLU A 2 44.58 6.17 19.05
CA GLU A 2 44.14 4.77 19.28
C GLU A 2 42.79 4.47 18.61
N GLU A 3 41.81 5.37 18.76
CA GLU A 3 40.46 5.26 18.17
C GLU A 3 40.47 5.22 16.63
N LEU A 4 41.32 6.02 15.99
CA LEU A 4 41.50 6.03 14.52
C LEU A 4 42.11 4.71 14.02
N ASN A 5 43.01 4.10 14.80
CA ASN A 5 43.62 2.82 14.44
C ASN A 5 42.64 1.65 14.57
N GLU A 6 41.73 1.68 15.54
CA GLU A 6 40.65 0.70 15.64
C GLU A 6 39.66 0.82 14.49
N GLU A 7 39.35 2.04 14.08
CA GLU A 7 38.44 2.30 12.97
C GLU A 7 38.99 1.81 11.63
N ILE A 8 40.28 2.07 11.35
CA ILE A 8 40.93 1.56 10.14
C ILE A 8 40.92 0.03 10.14
N ARG A 9 41.15 -0.61 11.29
CA ARG A 9 41.11 -2.09 11.42
C ARG A 9 39.71 -2.65 11.18
N ALA A 10 38.67 -2.00 11.68
CA ALA A 10 37.29 -2.40 11.43
C ALA A 10 36.92 -2.25 9.94
N ALA A 11 37.32 -1.14 9.30
CA ALA A 11 37.05 -0.86 7.89
C ALA A 11 37.66 -1.90 6.93
N ILE A 12 38.85 -2.40 7.25
CA ILE A 12 39.59 -3.38 6.43
C ILE A 12 39.36 -4.84 6.86
N SER A 13 38.52 -5.08 7.88
CA SER A 13 38.16 -6.43 8.31
C SER A 13 37.29 -7.14 7.28
N GLU A 14 37.22 -8.47 7.32
CA GLU A 14 36.31 -9.24 6.45
C GLU A 14 34.83 -8.85 6.63
N SER A 15 34.45 -8.37 7.80
CA SER A 15 33.11 -7.86 8.12
C SER A 15 32.89 -6.39 7.71
N GLY A 16 33.96 -5.63 7.46
CA GLY A 16 33.91 -4.18 7.19
C GLY A 16 33.27 -3.37 8.33
N ILE A 17 32.94 -2.11 8.03
CA ILE A 17 32.08 -1.26 8.88
C ILE A 17 30.68 -1.26 8.28
N THR A 18 29.67 -1.45 9.12
CA THR A 18 28.28 -1.44 8.64
C THR A 18 27.85 -0.03 8.24
N LYS A 19 26.93 0.08 7.28
CA LYS A 19 26.36 1.38 6.84
C LYS A 19 25.78 2.18 8.03
N LYS A 20 25.19 1.50 9.02
CA LYS A 20 24.65 2.11 10.24
C LYS A 20 25.74 2.72 11.12
N GLU A 21 26.85 2.01 11.33
CA GLU A 21 27.98 2.52 12.13
C GLU A 21 28.64 3.71 11.45
N MET A 22 28.79 3.68 10.12
CA MET A 22 29.33 4.79 9.35
C MET A 22 28.44 6.04 9.43
N LEU A 23 27.11 5.88 9.32
CA LEU A 23 26.17 7.01 9.39
C LEU A 23 26.00 7.54 10.81
N LYS A 24 26.06 6.69 11.84
CA LYS A 24 26.13 7.14 13.24
C LYS A 24 27.34 8.04 13.44
N LYS A 25 28.51 7.62 12.93
CA LYS A 25 29.74 8.43 13.00
C LYS A 25 29.61 9.73 12.20
N LEU A 26 28.95 9.72 11.06
CA LEU A 26 28.67 10.95 10.31
C LEU A 26 27.77 11.90 11.11
N ASN A 27 26.70 11.42 11.72
CA ASN A 27 25.83 12.22 12.60
C ASN A 27 26.59 12.76 13.83
N ASP A 28 27.42 11.92 14.46
CA ASP A 28 28.25 12.30 15.62
C ASP A 28 29.31 13.34 15.23
N ALA A 29 29.90 13.24 14.04
CA ALA A 29 30.93 14.15 13.54
C ALA A 29 30.37 15.47 13.02
N THR A 30 29.18 15.49 12.41
CA THR A 30 28.54 16.71 11.93
C THR A 30 27.74 17.42 13.03
N GLY A 31 27.39 16.71 14.12
CA GLY A 31 26.50 17.22 15.17
C GLY A 31 25.05 17.41 14.70
N VAL A 32 24.72 16.91 13.50
CA VAL A 32 23.40 17.02 12.88
C VAL A 32 22.93 15.62 12.55
N ASN A 33 21.76 15.24 13.06
CA ASN A 33 21.17 13.91 12.89
C ASN A 33 20.46 13.77 11.53
N ASP A 34 21.11 14.21 10.45
CA ASP A 34 20.54 14.25 9.09
C ASP A 34 20.62 12.90 8.38
N TYR A 35 21.51 12.01 8.83
CA TYR A 35 21.72 10.71 8.18
C TYR A 35 20.83 9.63 8.81
N TYR A 36 19.59 9.54 8.34
CA TYR A 36 18.62 8.49 8.69
C TYR A 36 18.77 7.28 7.76
N VAL A 37 18.78 6.06 8.32
CA VAL A 37 18.63 4.82 7.55
C VAL A 37 17.14 4.48 7.54
N PRO A 38 16.45 4.56 6.39
CA PRO A 38 15.07 4.10 6.34
C PRO A 38 15.02 2.60 6.62
N GLU A 39 14.13 2.18 7.52
CA GLU A 39 13.91 0.77 7.84
C GLU A 39 13.47 -0.03 6.60
N TYR A 40 12.85 0.65 5.63
CA TYR A 40 12.36 0.07 4.38
C TYR A 40 13.01 0.75 3.17
N LEU A 41 13.28 -0.04 2.14
CA LEU A 41 13.72 0.43 0.83
C LEU A 41 12.66 0.08 -0.21
N PHE A 42 12.36 1.04 -1.07
CA PHE A 42 11.46 0.90 -2.21
C PHE A 42 12.29 0.72 -3.48
N LYS A 43 12.14 -0.43 -4.14
CA LYS A 43 13.03 -0.84 -5.24
C LYS A 43 12.71 -0.17 -6.58
N GLN A 44 11.51 0.38 -6.70
CA GLN A 44 10.94 0.93 -7.93
C GLN A 44 10.02 2.10 -7.56
N GLN A 45 9.84 3.02 -8.50
CA GLN A 45 8.92 4.14 -8.38
C GLN A 45 7.71 3.95 -9.29
N ASN A 46 6.66 4.68 -8.96
CA ASN A 46 5.38 4.77 -9.65
C ASN A 46 4.70 3.42 -9.83
N ILE A 47 4.80 2.55 -8.82
CA ILE A 47 4.09 1.28 -8.80
C ILE A 47 2.59 1.54 -8.70
N LYS A 48 1.85 1.16 -9.74
CA LYS A 48 0.42 1.40 -9.86
C LYS A 48 -0.35 0.21 -9.34
N ILE A 49 -1.12 0.42 -8.28
CA ILE A 49 -1.94 -0.61 -7.65
C ILE A 49 -3.42 -0.26 -7.86
N ALA A 50 -4.16 -1.12 -8.54
CA ALA A 50 -5.61 -1.00 -8.62
C ALA A 50 -6.24 -1.71 -7.42
N VAL A 51 -7.07 -1.00 -6.66
CA VAL A 51 -7.93 -1.59 -5.65
C VAL A 51 -9.36 -1.56 -6.18
N VAL A 52 -9.91 -2.75 -6.44
CA VAL A 52 -11.19 -2.93 -7.14
C VAL A 52 -12.11 -3.84 -6.34
N GLY A 53 -13.37 -3.44 -6.17
CA GLY A 53 -14.39 -4.27 -5.52
C GLY A 53 -15.07 -5.22 -6.50
N ALA A 54 -15.37 -6.44 -6.07
CA ALA A 54 -16.24 -7.35 -6.82
C ALA A 54 -17.66 -6.81 -7.02
N VAL A 55 -18.11 -5.97 -6.08
CA VAL A 55 -19.36 -5.20 -6.11
C VAL A 55 -19.21 -3.99 -5.19
N SER A 56 -20.08 -2.98 -5.33
CA SER A 56 -20.16 -1.85 -4.41
C SER A 56 -20.22 -2.27 -2.92
N LYS A 57 -19.59 -1.46 -2.06
CA LYS A 57 -19.59 -1.58 -0.58
C LYS A 57 -18.92 -2.84 0.01
N VAL A 58 -17.99 -3.45 -0.72
CA VAL A 58 -17.14 -4.55 -0.19
C VAL A 58 -15.89 -4.10 0.56
N GLY A 59 -15.73 -2.78 0.75
CA GLY A 59 -14.59 -2.19 1.47
C GLY A 59 -13.43 -1.74 0.59
N THR A 60 -13.64 -1.52 -0.72
CA THR A 60 -12.60 -1.06 -1.66
C THR A 60 -11.88 0.21 -1.19
N THR A 61 -12.62 1.27 -0.90
CA THR A 61 -12.06 2.55 -0.41
C THR A 61 -11.31 2.37 0.90
N THR A 62 -11.81 1.52 1.81
CA THR A 62 -11.13 1.23 3.08
C THR A 62 -9.81 0.49 2.86
N ALA A 63 -9.80 -0.53 2.00
CA ALA A 63 -8.59 -1.27 1.66
C ALA A 63 -7.55 -0.35 0.98
N ALA A 64 -7.99 0.51 0.06
CA ALA A 64 -7.11 1.47 -0.61
C ALA A 64 -6.50 2.47 0.38
N ILE A 65 -7.30 3.07 1.26
CA ILE A 65 -6.80 4.07 2.21
C ILE A 65 -5.90 3.43 3.27
N THR A 66 -6.25 2.26 3.81
CA THR A 66 -5.40 1.55 4.79
C THR A 66 -4.06 1.12 4.18
N LEU A 67 -4.06 0.66 2.92
CA LEU A 67 -2.82 0.39 2.17
C LEU A 67 -1.97 1.66 2.03
N CYS A 68 -2.57 2.80 1.66
CA CYS A 68 -1.83 4.06 1.55
C CYS A 68 -1.19 4.48 2.88
N ASN A 69 -1.94 4.37 3.99
CA ASN A 69 -1.45 4.77 5.30
C ASN A 69 -0.34 3.84 5.80
N TYR A 70 -0.45 2.54 5.56
CA TYR A 70 0.62 1.59 5.83
C TYR A 70 1.90 1.95 5.02
N LEU A 71 1.77 2.21 3.72
CA LEU A 71 2.93 2.55 2.88
C LEU A 71 3.59 3.87 3.31
N ALA A 72 2.79 4.87 3.67
CA ALA A 72 3.30 6.14 4.18
C ALA A 72 3.97 5.98 5.56
N SER A 73 3.42 5.13 6.44
CA SER A 73 3.98 4.92 7.78
C SER A 73 5.35 4.23 7.77
N ILE A 74 5.63 3.43 6.74
CA ILE A 74 6.96 2.82 6.52
C ILE A 74 7.91 3.72 5.70
N GLY A 75 7.50 4.98 5.43
CA GLY A 75 8.33 6.01 4.80
C GLY A 75 8.20 6.12 3.28
N GLY A 76 7.22 5.47 2.66
CA GLY A 76 6.96 5.58 1.23
C GLY A 76 6.34 6.92 0.85
N SER A 77 6.69 7.43 -0.32
CA SER A 77 5.94 8.49 -0.98
C SER A 77 4.71 7.89 -1.67
N VAL A 78 3.51 8.33 -1.27
CA VAL A 78 2.27 7.65 -1.63
C VAL A 78 1.23 8.62 -2.17
N CYS A 79 0.65 8.23 -3.31
CA CYS A 79 -0.50 8.89 -3.90
C CYS A 79 -1.72 7.96 -3.87
N TYR A 80 -2.84 8.46 -3.34
CA TYR A 80 -4.17 7.88 -3.52
C TYR A 80 -4.88 8.62 -4.66
N VAL A 81 -5.52 7.87 -5.56
CA VAL A 81 -6.36 8.40 -6.63
C VAL A 81 -7.76 7.84 -6.47
N GLU A 82 -8.75 8.71 -6.26
CA GLU A 82 -10.16 8.36 -6.37
C GLU A 82 -10.49 8.13 -7.86
N ALA A 83 -10.31 6.90 -8.30
CA ALA A 83 -10.49 6.47 -9.68
C ALA A 83 -11.96 6.10 -9.99
N ASN A 84 -12.89 6.85 -9.40
CA ASN A 84 -14.32 6.63 -9.48
C ASN A 84 -15.10 7.96 -9.25
N GLU A 85 -16.42 7.92 -9.42
CA GLU A 85 -17.29 9.11 -9.36
C GLU A 85 -18.00 9.27 -8.00
N SER A 86 -17.56 8.59 -6.94
CA SER A 86 -18.26 8.60 -5.65
C SER A 86 -18.12 9.90 -4.87
N GLY A 87 -17.00 10.62 -5.04
CA GLY A 87 -16.68 11.82 -4.28
C GLY A 87 -16.44 11.55 -2.80
N HIS A 88 -16.14 10.31 -2.40
CA HIS A 88 -15.91 9.93 -1.02
C HIS A 88 -14.75 10.71 -0.41
N ILE A 89 -13.69 10.98 -1.17
CA ILE A 89 -12.51 11.71 -0.67
C ILE A 89 -12.87 13.11 -0.15
N GLY A 90 -13.76 13.82 -0.86
CA GLY A 90 -14.26 15.13 -0.45
C GLY A 90 -15.15 15.04 0.78
N MET A 91 -16.00 14.01 0.87
CA MET A 91 -16.82 13.76 2.06
C MET A 91 -15.95 13.45 3.29
N ILE A 92 -14.91 12.65 3.13
CA ILE A 92 -13.96 12.30 4.18
C ILE A 92 -13.22 13.56 4.66
N ALA A 93 -12.73 14.40 3.74
CA ALA A 93 -12.05 15.64 4.10
C ALA A 93 -12.98 16.64 4.81
N ASN A 94 -14.25 16.71 4.41
CA ASN A 94 -15.24 17.54 5.10
C ASN A 94 -15.52 17.05 6.53
N ALA A 95 -15.45 15.74 6.76
CA ALA A 95 -15.66 15.14 8.08
C ALA A 95 -14.40 15.17 8.97
N ASN A 96 -13.20 15.20 8.38
CA ASN A 96 -11.93 15.18 9.09
C ASN A 96 -11.17 16.52 8.95
N LYS A 97 -11.28 17.36 9.98
CA LYS A 97 -10.67 18.70 10.02
C LYS A 97 -9.13 18.72 9.98
N GLU A 98 -8.48 17.59 10.21
CA GLU A 98 -7.01 17.50 10.14
C GLU A 98 -6.48 17.35 8.72
N MET A 99 -7.34 16.98 7.76
CA MET A 99 -6.96 16.88 6.35
C MET A 99 -6.74 18.27 5.77
N LYS A 100 -5.59 18.46 5.12
CA LYS A 100 -5.22 19.74 4.50
C LYS A 100 -5.73 19.75 3.07
N VAL A 101 -6.87 20.41 2.85
CA VAL A 101 -7.45 20.61 1.52
C VAL A 101 -6.69 21.73 0.79
N LYS A 102 -6.25 21.44 -0.44
CA LYS A 102 -5.70 22.38 -1.43
C LYS A 102 -6.62 22.39 -2.64
N ASP A 103 -6.35 23.28 -3.60
CA ASP A 103 -7.24 23.50 -4.74
C ASP A 103 -7.45 22.22 -5.58
N ASP A 104 -6.40 21.44 -5.85
CA ASP A 104 -6.45 20.25 -6.71
C ASP A 104 -6.22 18.92 -5.99
N PHE A 105 -5.91 18.95 -4.69
CA PHE A 105 -5.55 17.76 -3.92
C PHE A 105 -5.74 17.94 -2.40
N ILE A 106 -5.72 16.83 -1.68
CA ILE A 106 -5.74 16.80 -0.22
C ILE A 106 -4.44 16.15 0.28
N ILE A 107 -3.90 16.62 1.41
CA ILE A 107 -2.77 15.95 2.10
C ILE A 107 -3.21 15.54 3.49
N TYR A 108 -2.95 14.28 3.85
CA TYR A 108 -3.15 13.79 5.21
C TYR A 108 -2.23 12.59 5.50
N LYS A 109 -1.63 12.54 6.70
CA LYS A 109 -0.74 11.46 7.17
C LYS A 109 0.31 10.99 6.15
N GLY A 110 0.94 11.92 5.44
CA GLY A 110 1.99 11.60 4.46
C GLY A 110 1.48 11.09 3.11
N VAL A 111 0.15 11.01 2.91
CA VAL A 111 -0.48 10.61 1.66
C VAL A 111 -1.04 11.83 0.93
N LYS A 112 -0.79 11.91 -0.37
CA LYS A 112 -1.49 12.85 -1.27
C LYS A 112 -2.71 12.18 -1.88
N TYR A 113 -3.83 12.87 -1.84
CA TYR A 113 -5.16 12.39 -2.19
C TYR A 113 -5.66 13.19 -3.40
N LEU A 114 -5.86 12.51 -4.52
CA LEU A 114 -6.22 13.07 -5.82
C LEU A 114 -7.56 12.52 -6.30
N THR A 115 -8.19 13.24 -7.22
CA THR A 115 -9.27 12.70 -8.06
C THR A 115 -8.71 12.34 -9.44
N LEU A 116 -9.48 11.60 -10.24
CA LEU A 116 -9.14 11.26 -11.63
C LEU A 116 -8.83 12.48 -12.52
N SER A 117 -9.38 13.65 -12.20
CA SER A 117 -9.18 14.89 -12.95
C SER A 117 -8.01 15.73 -12.45
N SER A 118 -7.44 15.40 -11.29
CA SER A 118 -6.28 16.12 -10.75
C SER A 118 -5.07 15.91 -11.66
N GLN A 119 -4.29 16.98 -11.87
CA GLN A 119 -2.98 16.88 -12.51
C GLN A 119 -1.91 16.81 -11.42
N SER A 120 -0.96 15.87 -11.54
CA SER A 120 0.20 15.77 -10.67
C SER A 120 1.38 15.29 -11.51
N GLU A 121 2.46 16.06 -11.49
CA GLU A 121 3.75 15.72 -12.12
C GLU A 121 4.71 15.08 -11.11
N ASP A 122 4.26 14.85 -9.88
CA ASP A 122 5.08 14.29 -8.82
C ASP A 122 5.32 12.79 -9.08
N GLU A 123 6.53 12.33 -8.79
CA GLU A 123 6.86 10.90 -8.72
C GLU A 123 6.57 10.39 -7.32
N TYR A 124 6.00 9.18 -7.24
CA TYR A 124 5.71 8.49 -5.98
C TYR A 124 6.36 7.12 -6.00
N ASP A 125 6.60 6.51 -4.85
CA ASP A 125 6.95 5.09 -4.78
C ASP A 125 5.73 4.25 -5.18
N PHE A 126 4.54 4.63 -4.69
CA PHE A 126 3.29 3.92 -4.96
C PHE A 126 2.13 4.87 -5.30
N ILE A 127 1.33 4.46 -6.29
CA ILE A 127 0.09 5.13 -6.69
C ILE A 127 -1.06 4.13 -6.59
N ILE A 128 -1.98 4.38 -5.67
CA ILE A 128 -3.09 3.49 -5.34
C ILE A 128 -4.36 4.08 -5.94
N TYR A 129 -4.99 3.33 -6.85
CA TYR A 129 -6.22 3.74 -7.52
C TYR A 129 -7.40 3.01 -6.91
N ASP A 130 -8.29 3.73 -6.22
CA ASP A 130 -9.59 3.21 -5.79
C ASP A 130 -10.57 3.25 -6.97
N THR A 131 -10.78 2.11 -7.61
CA THR A 131 -11.65 2.03 -8.80
C THR A 131 -13.11 1.72 -8.45
N ALA A 132 -13.48 1.75 -7.16
CA ALA A 132 -14.77 1.34 -6.63
C ALA A 132 -15.14 -0.13 -6.92
N GLU A 133 -15.87 -0.41 -8.00
CA GLU A 133 -16.33 -1.75 -8.36
C GLU A 133 -15.91 -2.12 -9.79
N ILE A 134 -15.67 -3.40 -10.03
CA ILE A 134 -15.31 -3.93 -11.33
C ILE A 134 -16.46 -3.76 -12.32
N LYS A 135 -16.17 -3.25 -13.51
CA LYS A 135 -17.14 -3.07 -14.60
C LYS A 135 -16.54 -3.49 -15.93
N THR A 136 -17.37 -4.03 -16.82
CA THR A 136 -16.96 -4.38 -18.19
C THR A 136 -16.34 -3.20 -18.94
N LYS A 137 -16.79 -1.97 -18.65
CA LYS A 137 -16.25 -0.76 -19.31
C LYS A 137 -14.83 -0.37 -18.85
N THR A 138 -14.42 -0.74 -17.63
CA THR A 138 -13.12 -0.36 -17.05
C THR A 138 -12.11 -1.50 -17.01
N ILE A 139 -12.58 -2.75 -17.19
CA ILE A 139 -11.74 -3.94 -16.98
C ILE A 139 -10.49 -3.98 -17.87
N ASN A 140 -10.60 -3.59 -19.14
CA ASN A 140 -9.44 -3.58 -20.04
C ASN A 140 -8.37 -2.57 -19.58
N ALA A 141 -8.79 -1.41 -19.07
CA ALA A 141 -7.87 -0.44 -18.51
C ALA A 141 -7.20 -0.96 -17.23
N ILE A 142 -7.96 -1.64 -16.36
CA ILE A 142 -7.42 -2.26 -15.14
C ILE A 142 -6.37 -3.33 -15.48
N LYS A 143 -6.62 -4.17 -16.48
CA LYS A 143 -5.68 -5.23 -16.89
C LYS A 143 -4.38 -4.69 -17.49
N ALA A 144 -4.45 -3.55 -18.19
CA ALA A 144 -3.33 -3.07 -19.00
C ALA A 144 -2.42 -2.07 -18.28
N ASN A 145 -2.89 -1.38 -17.24
CA ASN A 145 -2.21 -0.18 -16.71
C ASN A 145 -1.69 -0.32 -15.27
N PHE A 146 -1.82 -1.49 -14.65
CA PHE A 146 -1.53 -1.69 -13.23
C PHE A 146 -0.53 -2.82 -13.02
N ASP A 147 0.41 -2.60 -12.10
CA ASP A 147 1.45 -3.56 -11.74
C ASP A 147 0.94 -4.60 -10.75
N GLU A 148 -0.03 -4.21 -9.91
CA GLU A 148 -0.76 -5.10 -9.00
C GLU A 148 -2.25 -4.75 -8.99
N ILE A 149 -3.09 -5.79 -8.81
CA ILE A 149 -4.54 -5.64 -8.68
C ILE A 149 -4.98 -6.34 -7.40
N VAL A 150 -5.63 -5.59 -6.51
CA VAL A 150 -6.26 -6.09 -5.29
C VAL A 150 -7.77 -6.14 -5.51
N LEU A 151 -8.32 -7.36 -5.57
CA LEU A 151 -9.75 -7.59 -5.70
C LEU A 151 -10.40 -7.73 -4.31
N CYS A 152 -11.13 -6.71 -3.88
CA CYS A 152 -11.88 -6.71 -2.63
C CYS A 152 -13.22 -7.46 -2.81
N ALA A 153 -13.54 -8.35 -1.89
CA ALA A 153 -14.79 -9.09 -1.87
C ALA A 153 -15.24 -9.42 -0.45
N THR A 154 -16.44 -9.95 -0.30
CA THR A 154 -17.00 -10.43 0.97
C THR A 154 -17.46 -11.88 0.81
N THR A 155 -17.78 -12.54 1.93
CA THR A 155 -17.91 -13.99 1.95
C THR A 155 -19.33 -14.52 2.16
N LYS A 156 -20.36 -13.65 2.18
CA LYS A 156 -21.73 -14.15 2.35
C LYS A 156 -22.14 -14.99 1.13
N PRO A 157 -22.98 -16.02 1.32
CA PRO A 157 -23.37 -16.91 0.22
C PRO A 157 -23.97 -16.18 -0.99
N TYR A 158 -24.72 -15.09 -0.77
CA TYR A 158 -25.29 -14.27 -1.83
C TYR A 158 -24.31 -13.23 -2.41
N GLU A 159 -23.12 -13.06 -1.81
CA GLU A 159 -22.09 -12.12 -2.27
C GLU A 159 -21.00 -12.82 -3.10
N ILE A 160 -20.78 -14.13 -2.86
CA ILE A 160 -19.71 -14.88 -3.53
C ILE A 160 -19.87 -14.95 -5.05
N ASP A 161 -21.10 -14.83 -5.57
CA ASP A 161 -21.34 -14.81 -7.01
C ASP A 161 -20.93 -13.49 -7.67
N PHE A 162 -20.82 -12.39 -6.92
CA PHE A 162 -20.16 -11.17 -7.43
C PHE A 162 -18.65 -11.41 -7.55
N TYR A 163 -18.04 -12.08 -6.58
CA TYR A 163 -16.62 -12.45 -6.64
C TYR A 163 -16.31 -13.34 -7.86
N LYS A 164 -17.11 -14.39 -8.10
CA LYS A 164 -16.93 -15.25 -9.28
C LYS A 164 -17.02 -14.47 -10.60
N ARG A 165 -18.05 -13.62 -10.74
CA ARG A 165 -18.20 -12.77 -11.92
C ARG A 165 -17.03 -11.80 -12.09
N ALA A 166 -16.48 -11.28 -11.00
CA ALA A 166 -15.29 -10.44 -11.04
C ALA A 166 -14.07 -11.22 -11.56
N LEU A 167 -13.86 -12.45 -11.09
CA LEU A 167 -12.82 -13.34 -11.61
C LEU A 167 -13.02 -13.65 -13.10
N ASP A 168 -14.25 -13.95 -13.53
CA ASP A 168 -14.56 -14.21 -14.95
C ASP A 168 -14.20 -13.00 -15.82
N LEU A 169 -14.49 -11.78 -15.35
CA LEU A 169 -14.12 -10.54 -16.04
C LEU A 169 -12.59 -10.34 -16.06
N LEU A 170 -11.89 -10.67 -14.98
CA LEU A 170 -10.43 -10.60 -14.89
C LEU A 170 -9.73 -11.69 -15.73
N GLY A 171 -10.38 -12.82 -15.97
CA GLY A 171 -9.81 -13.95 -16.70
C GLY A 171 -8.51 -14.43 -16.06
N GLU A 172 -7.46 -14.57 -16.86
CA GLU A 172 -6.13 -15.05 -16.41
C GLU A 172 -5.27 -13.95 -15.77
N THR A 173 -5.80 -12.75 -15.59
CA THR A 173 -5.05 -11.63 -14.99
C THR A 173 -4.69 -11.97 -13.54
N LYS A 174 -3.41 -11.86 -13.19
CA LYS A 174 -2.96 -12.07 -11.81
C LYS A 174 -3.60 -11.02 -10.89
N VAL A 175 -4.30 -11.48 -9.85
CA VAL A 175 -4.93 -10.63 -8.85
C VAL A 175 -4.72 -11.17 -7.44
N HIS A 176 -4.65 -10.26 -6.47
CA HIS A 176 -4.65 -10.57 -5.04
C HIS A 176 -6.07 -10.42 -4.51
N THR A 177 -6.72 -11.52 -4.13
CA THR A 177 -8.07 -11.44 -3.56
C THR A 177 -7.99 -11.10 -2.07
N LEU A 178 -8.68 -10.05 -1.65
CA LEU A 178 -8.83 -9.63 -0.27
C LEU A 178 -10.30 -9.76 0.18
N PHE A 179 -10.59 -10.75 1.02
CA PHE A 179 -11.92 -10.96 1.57
C PHE A 179 -12.12 -10.23 2.90
N SER A 180 -13.21 -9.51 3.03
CA SER A 180 -13.67 -8.90 4.29
C SER A 180 -14.74 -9.74 4.97
N PHE A 181 -14.83 -9.61 6.30
CA PHE A 181 -15.89 -10.22 7.14
C PHE A 181 -15.98 -11.75 7.08
N ALA A 182 -14.85 -12.44 6.92
CA ALA A 182 -14.76 -13.90 6.91
C ALA A 182 -14.41 -14.45 8.30
N ASP A 183 -15.17 -15.44 8.79
CA ASP A 183 -14.77 -16.24 9.95
C ASP A 183 -13.76 -17.34 9.56
N GLU A 184 -13.09 -17.94 10.56
CA GLU A 184 -12.04 -18.95 10.32
C GLU A 184 -12.51 -20.20 9.55
N VAL A 185 -13.77 -20.60 9.71
CA VAL A 185 -14.33 -21.76 8.98
C VAL A 185 -14.47 -21.42 7.50
N ILE A 186 -15.01 -20.23 7.21
CA ILE A 186 -15.14 -19.71 5.85
C ILE A 186 -13.77 -19.48 5.22
N LYS A 187 -12.80 -18.89 5.95
CA LYS A 187 -11.43 -18.69 5.44
C LYS A 187 -10.81 -20.00 4.96
N LYS A 188 -10.87 -21.05 5.77
CA LYS A 188 -10.35 -22.39 5.41
C LYS A 188 -11.03 -22.96 4.18
N LYS A 189 -12.36 -22.84 4.10
CA LYS A 189 -13.15 -23.30 2.94
C LYS A 189 -12.74 -22.56 1.66
N LEU A 190 -12.65 -21.24 1.71
CA LEU A 190 -12.29 -20.42 0.54
C LEU A 190 -10.85 -20.67 0.09
N LYS A 191 -9.89 -20.78 1.02
CA LYS A 191 -8.50 -21.12 0.67
C LYS A 191 -8.39 -22.49 0.00
N LYS A 192 -9.15 -23.48 0.47
CA LYS A 192 -9.21 -24.81 -0.19
C LYS A 192 -9.78 -24.72 -1.61
N GLN A 193 -10.71 -23.81 -1.86
CA GLN A 193 -11.41 -23.69 -3.14
C GLN A 193 -10.65 -22.84 -4.16
N TYR A 194 -10.05 -21.73 -3.74
CA TYR A 194 -9.46 -20.72 -4.63
C TYR A 194 -7.94 -20.55 -4.45
N GLY A 195 -7.31 -21.28 -3.52
CA GLY A 195 -5.87 -21.22 -3.29
C GLY A 195 -5.46 -20.06 -2.39
N GLU A 196 -4.45 -19.30 -2.81
CA GLU A 196 -3.92 -18.17 -2.05
C GLU A 196 -4.93 -17.02 -2.01
N LEU A 197 -5.33 -16.66 -0.79
CA LEU A 197 -6.31 -15.61 -0.50
C LEU A 197 -5.87 -14.82 0.73
N PHE A 198 -6.14 -13.52 0.70
CA PHE A 198 -5.97 -12.62 1.82
C PHE A 198 -7.30 -12.32 2.49
N PHE A 199 -7.25 -11.96 3.76
CA PHE A 199 -8.43 -11.65 4.56
C PHE A 199 -8.16 -10.37 5.35
N SER A 200 -9.05 -9.40 5.23
CA SER A 200 -8.89 -8.13 5.92
C SER A 200 -9.26 -8.26 7.40
N GLU A 201 -8.49 -7.57 8.22
CA GLU A 201 -8.81 -7.26 9.60
C GLU A 201 -9.93 -6.23 9.68
N TYR A 202 -10.62 -6.21 10.82
CA TYR A 202 -11.56 -5.14 11.12
C TYR A 202 -10.84 -3.81 11.31
N SER A 203 -11.16 -2.83 10.44
CA SER A 203 -10.58 -1.48 10.42
C SER A 203 -11.68 -0.42 10.53
N PRO A 204 -12.16 -0.11 11.75
CA PRO A 204 -13.17 0.93 11.95
C PRO A 204 -12.61 2.34 11.74
N ASP A 205 -11.32 2.53 12.06
CA ASP A 205 -10.57 3.71 11.63
C ASP A 205 -10.09 3.50 10.20
N LEU A 206 -10.44 4.44 9.33
CA LEU A 206 -10.08 4.44 7.92
C LEU A 206 -8.58 4.68 7.70
N PHE A 207 -7.94 5.37 8.64
CA PHE A 207 -6.54 5.82 8.56
C PHE A 207 -5.61 5.07 9.54
N ASP A 208 -6.00 3.88 9.99
CA ASP A 208 -5.14 3.01 10.80
C ASP A 208 -4.08 2.37 9.91
N ASP A 209 -2.83 2.72 10.16
CA ASP A 209 -1.65 2.28 9.41
C ASP A 209 -1.12 0.91 9.88
N ARG A 210 -1.73 0.33 10.92
CA ARG A 210 -1.31 -0.96 11.49
C ARG A 210 -2.18 -2.14 11.07
N LYS A 211 -3.19 -1.90 10.23
CA LYS A 211 -4.12 -2.93 9.77
C LYS A 211 -3.62 -3.61 8.51
N ASN A 212 -3.76 -4.94 8.47
CA ASN A 212 -3.43 -5.77 7.33
C ASN A 212 -1.94 -5.74 6.95
N ILE A 213 -1.04 -5.40 7.87
CA ILE A 213 0.41 -5.27 7.60
C ILE A 213 0.96 -6.54 6.91
N ASP A 214 0.64 -7.72 7.44
CA ASP A 214 1.13 -8.99 6.88
C ASP A 214 0.62 -9.24 5.47
N VAL A 215 -0.61 -8.81 5.17
CA VAL A 215 -1.21 -8.88 3.83
C VAL A 215 -0.46 -7.94 2.88
N TRP A 216 -0.24 -6.70 3.28
CA TRP A 216 0.45 -5.70 2.45
C TRP A 216 1.90 -6.06 2.21
N ASN A 217 2.62 -6.51 3.25
CA ASN A 217 3.97 -7.05 3.14
C ASN A 217 4.02 -8.18 2.10
N LYS A 218 3.06 -9.11 2.15
CA LYS A 218 3.03 -10.25 1.23
C LYS A 218 2.74 -9.84 -0.21
N ILE A 219 1.77 -8.96 -0.42
CA ILE A 219 1.40 -8.46 -1.76
C ILE A 219 2.56 -7.66 -2.38
N LEU A 220 3.30 -6.89 -1.58
CA LEU A 220 4.31 -5.95 -2.05
C LEU A 220 5.76 -6.40 -1.81
N GLU A 221 5.98 -7.68 -1.45
CA GLU A 221 7.29 -8.24 -1.10
C GLU A 221 8.35 -8.05 -2.19
N LYS A 222 7.92 -7.97 -3.45
CA LYS A 222 8.83 -7.73 -4.57
C LYS A 222 9.30 -6.27 -4.67
N TYR A 223 8.50 -5.30 -4.19
CA TYR A 223 8.80 -3.86 -4.27
C TYR A 223 9.45 -3.31 -3.01
N ILE A 224 9.18 -3.92 -1.86
CA ILE A 224 9.63 -3.44 -0.55
C ILE A 224 10.66 -4.41 0.00
N SER A 225 11.78 -3.90 0.48
CA SER A 225 12.73 -4.68 1.29
C SER A 225 12.96 -4.00 2.62
N LYS A 226 12.82 -4.75 3.70
CA LYS A 226 13.21 -4.31 5.03
C LYS A 226 14.73 -4.37 5.14
N ASN A 227 15.37 -3.28 5.52
CA ASN A 227 16.77 -3.27 5.93
C ASN A 227 16.87 -4.16 7.17
N THR A 228 17.24 -5.42 6.94
CA THR A 228 17.48 -6.37 8.01
C THR A 228 18.91 -6.12 8.46
N LEU A 229 19.05 -5.64 9.69
CA LEU A 229 20.32 -5.47 10.38
C LEU A 229 21.07 -6.80 10.48
#